data_AF-A0A7D5P4I4-F1
#
_entry.id   AF-A0A7D5P4I4-F1
#
_cell.length_a   1.000
_cell.length_b   1.000
_cell.length_c   1.000
_cell.angle_alpha   90.00
_cell.angle_beta   90.00
_cell.angle_gamma   90.00
#
_symmetry.space_group_name_H-M   'P 1'
#
loop_
_entity.id
_entity.type
_entity.pdbx_description
1 polymer ?
#
loop_
_entity_poly.entity_id
_entity_poly.type
_entity_poly.pdbx_seq_one_letter_code
_entity_poly.pdbx_strand_id
1 'polypeptide(L)'
;MNVESEDVAVERPVLATVVVAAVATVAYVGVQLALDGAVAPAETASFVLIFSLVYVAGSRYLRERSDGTGDDPTGDDAADDAADDAAE
;
A
#
# COMPACT_ATOMS: atom_id res chain seq x y z
N MET A 1 6.63 -19.93 12.74
CA MET A 1 5.31 -19.54 12.20
C MET A 1 5.56 -18.38 11.27
N ASN A 2 5.66 -18.65 9.97
CA ASN A 2 5.63 -17.60 8.96
C ASN A 2 4.20 -17.07 8.97
N VAL A 3 4.01 -15.85 9.46
CA VAL A 3 2.82 -15.10 9.11
C VAL A 3 3.00 -14.81 7.63
N GLU A 4 2.26 -15.51 6.78
CA GLU A 4 1.83 -14.98 5.50
C GLU A 4 1.08 -13.68 5.82
N SER A 5 1.84 -12.60 6.04
CA SER A 5 1.33 -11.25 6.01
C SER A 5 1.11 -10.96 4.53
N GLU A 6 0.17 -11.70 3.92
CA GLU A 6 -0.44 -11.29 2.66
C GLU A 6 -0.83 -9.83 2.86
N ASP A 7 -0.33 -8.98 1.97
CA ASP A 7 -0.40 -7.54 2.10
C ASP A 7 -1.87 -7.13 2.16
N VAL A 8 -2.41 -6.98 3.37
CA VAL A 8 -3.85 -6.76 3.59
C VAL A 8 -4.31 -5.46 2.96
N ALA A 9 -3.37 -4.51 2.74
CA ALA A 9 -3.62 -3.28 2.00
C ALA A 9 -3.91 -3.55 0.52
N VAL A 10 -3.40 -4.65 -0.02
CA VAL A 10 -3.56 -5.09 -1.42
C VAL A 10 -4.78 -5.99 -1.57
N GLU A 11 -4.90 -7.03 -0.76
CA GLU A 11 -6.01 -7.99 -0.91
C GLU A 11 -7.33 -7.46 -0.38
N ARG A 12 -7.30 -6.62 0.66
CA ARG A 12 -8.50 -6.12 1.33
C ARG A 12 -8.36 -4.62 1.63
N PRO A 13 -8.29 -3.76 0.60
CA PRO A 13 -8.03 -2.33 0.76
C PRO A 13 -9.06 -1.63 1.66
N VAL A 14 -10.33 -2.06 1.60
CA VAL A 14 -11.39 -1.55 2.48
C VAL A 14 -11.13 -1.94 3.94
N LEU A 15 -10.77 -3.20 4.20
CA LEU A 15 -10.50 -3.68 5.55
C LEU A 15 -9.26 -3.01 6.14
N ALA A 16 -8.21 -2.84 5.34
CA ALA A 16 -7.01 -2.09 5.73
C ALA A 16 -7.36 -0.64 6.11
N THR A 17 -8.17 0.04 5.29
CA THR A 17 -8.60 1.42 5.57
C THR A 17 -9.43 1.51 6.85
N VAL A 18 -10.32 0.55 7.11
CA VAL A 18 -11.13 0.50 8.34
C VAL A 18 -10.25 0.31 9.57
N VAL A 19 -9.27 -0.60 9.51
CA VAL A 19 -8.33 -0.83 10.61
C VAL A 19 -7.51 0.43 10.89
N VAL A 20 -6.99 1.07 9.84
CA VAL A 20 -6.23 2.32 9.96
C VAL A 20 -7.10 3.43 10.56
N ALA A 21 -8.33 3.59 10.09
CA ALA A 21 -9.26 4.58 10.63
C ALA A 21 -9.55 4.33 12.12
N ALA A 22 -9.74 3.07 12.52
CA ALA A 22 -9.94 2.70 13.92
C ALA A 22 -8.72 3.06 14.79
N VAL A 23 -7.52 2.73 14.33
CA VAL A 23 -6.26 3.06 15.04
C VAL A 23 -6.07 4.57 15.15
N ALA A 24 -6.27 5.31 14.05
CA ALA A 24 -6.17 6.76 14.04
C ALA A 24 -7.19 7.41 15.00
N THR A 25 -8.42 6.89 15.05
CA THR A 25 -9.46 7.37 15.97
C THR A 25 -9.03 7.19 17.42
N VAL A 26 -8.57 5.99 17.80
CA VAL A 26 -8.13 5.70 19.17
C VAL A 26 -6.96 6.58 19.57
N ALA A 27 -5.96 6.72 18.68
CA ALA A 27 -4.80 7.56 18.93
C ALA A 27 -5.19 9.03 19.14
N TYR A 28 -6.02 9.58 18.24
CA TYR A 28 -6.41 10.98 18.29
C TYR A 28 -7.33 11.32 19.46
N VAL A 29 -8.24 10.41 19.82
CA VAL A 29 -9.03 10.53 21.06
C VAL A 29 -8.12 10.51 22.29
N GLY A 30 -7.12 9.62 22.32
CA GLY A 30 -6.12 9.58 23.40
C GLY A 30 -5.36 10.90 23.54
N VAL A 31 -4.97 11.52 22.44
CA VAL A 31 -4.29 12.83 22.42
C VAL A 31 -5.21 13.94 22.96
N GLN A 32 -6.46 14.01 22.50
CA GLN A 32 -7.43 15.00 22.99
C GLN A 32 -7.69 14.85 24.50
N LEU A 33 -7.82 13.62 24.99
CA LEU A 33 -7.98 13.37 26.42
C LEU A 33 -6.73 13.76 27.23
N ALA A 34 -5.53 13.60 26.67
CA ALA A 34 -4.29 13.96 27.34
C ALA A 34 -4.05 15.48 27.40
N LEU A 35 -4.49 16.23 26.38
CA LEU A 35 -4.21 17.67 26.24
C LEU A 35 -5.37 18.55 26.73
N ASP A 36 -6.61 18.23 26.38
CA ASP A 36 -7.80 19.04 26.65
C ASP A 36 -8.78 18.38 27.62
N GLY A 37 -8.63 17.08 27.89
CA GLY A 37 -9.51 16.33 28.79
C GLY A 37 -10.94 16.09 28.24
N ALA A 38 -11.22 16.50 27.01
CA ALA A 38 -12.49 16.35 26.34
C ALA A 38 -12.29 15.91 24.88
N VAL A 39 -13.31 15.29 24.28
CA VAL A 39 -13.29 14.83 22.89
C VAL A 39 -14.24 15.68 22.05
N ALA A 40 -13.75 16.23 20.94
CA ALA A 40 -14.53 16.91 19.92
C ALA A 40 -14.87 15.93 18.79
N PRO A 41 -16.14 15.48 18.64
CA PRO A 41 -16.50 14.44 17.67
C PRO A 41 -16.28 14.88 16.22
N ALA A 42 -16.64 16.13 15.89
CA ALA A 42 -16.50 16.67 14.54
C ALA A 42 -15.04 16.82 14.11
N GLU A 43 -14.18 17.24 15.04
CA GLU A 43 -12.74 17.34 14.81
C GLU A 43 -12.10 15.97 14.63
N THR A 44 -12.45 15.03 15.51
CA THR A 44 -12.01 13.62 15.40
C THR A 44 -12.41 13.02 14.07
N ALA A 45 -13.67 13.19 13.65
CA ALA A 45 -14.15 12.69 12.38
C ALA A 45 -13.37 13.28 11.22
N SER A 46 -13.12 14.59 11.24
CA SER A 46 -12.36 15.30 10.20
C SER A 46 -10.90 14.82 10.12
N PHE A 47 -10.23 14.69 11.27
CA PHE A 47 -8.87 14.19 11.36
C PHE A 47 -8.75 12.78 10.81
N VAL A 48 -9.63 11.86 11.24
CA VAL A 48 -9.64 10.47 10.78
C VAL A 48 -9.90 10.40 9.28
N LEU A 49 -10.83 11.20 8.75
CA LEU A 49 -11.11 11.26 7.32
C LEU A 49 -9.87 11.69 6.52
N ILE A 50 -9.23 12.78 6.92
CA ILE A 50 -8.03 13.29 6.24
C ILE A 50 -6.90 12.26 6.33
N PHE A 51 -6.67 11.68 7.50
CA PHE A 51 -5.65 10.67 7.71
C PHE A 51 -5.86 9.44 6.83
N SER A 52 -7.09 8.93 6.77
CA SER A 52 -7.46 7.81 5.90
C SER A 52 -7.26 8.13 4.43
N LEU A 53 -7.62 9.34 3.98
CA LEU A 53 -7.38 9.77 2.59
C LEU A 53 -5.88 9.80 2.26
N VAL A 54 -5.06 10.34 3.15
CA VAL A 54 -3.59 10.36 2.98
C VAL A 54 -3.01 8.94 2.95
N TYR A 55 -3.49 8.05 3.83
CA TYR A 55 -3.07 6.65 3.84
C TYR A 55 -3.39 5.95 2.50
N VAL A 56 -4.62 6.08 2.01
CA VAL A 56 -5.05 5.47 0.74
C VAL A 56 -4.28 6.06 -0.43
N ALA A 57 -4.13 7.38 -0.49
CA ALA A 57 -3.39 8.06 -1.54
C ALA A 57 -1.90 7.67 -1.54
N GLY A 58 -1.28 7.61 -0.36
CA GLY A 58 0.12 7.19 -0.20
C GLY A 58 0.33 5.73 -0.60
N SER A 59 -0.56 4.84 -0.16
CA SER A 59 -0.53 3.43 -0.54
C SER A 59 -0.63 3.26 -2.06
N ARG A 60 -1.56 3.97 -2.71
CA ARG A 60 -1.71 3.96 -4.17
C ARG A 60 -0.46 4.50 -4.89
N TYR A 61 0.05 5.64 -4.45
CA TYR A 61 1.20 6.29 -5.07
C TYR A 61 2.47 5.41 -5.00
N LEU A 62 2.72 4.77 -3.85
CA LEU A 62 3.85 3.87 -3.68
C LEU A 62 3.68 2.58 -4.50
N ARG A 63 2.43 2.12 -4.68
CA ARG A 63 2.09 1.00 -5.57
C ARG A 63 2.48 1.31 -7.02
N GLU A 64 2.01 2.43 -7.55
CA GLU A 64 2.26 2.83 -8.95
C GLU A 64 3.74 3.03 -9.27
N ARG A 65 4.56 3.38 -8.28
CA ARG A 65 6.02 3.40 -8.43
C ARG A 65 6.69 2.03 -8.39
N SER A 66 6.17 1.13 -7.56
CA SER A 66 6.73 -0.20 -7.38
C SER A 66 6.45 -1.08 -8.60
N ASP A 67 5.24 -0.98 -9.16
CA ASP A 67 4.84 -1.70 -10.37
C ASP A 67 5.56 -1.16 -11.63
N GLY A 68 6.01 0.11 -11.61
CA GLY A 68 6.83 0.69 -12.69
C GLY A 68 8.31 0.28 -12.69
N THR A 69 8.76 -0.51 -11.72
CA THR A 69 10.19 -0.95 -11.61
C THR A 69 10.38 -2.44 -11.94
N GLY A 70 9.33 -3.17 -12.31
CA GLY A 70 9.43 -4.62 -12.53
C GLY A 70 8.45 -5.13 -13.56
N ASP A 71 8.71 -4.89 -14.84
CA ASP A 71 8.41 -5.81 -15.94
C ASP A 71 8.98 -5.26 -17.26
N ASP A 72 10.21 -5.68 -17.59
CA ASP A 72 10.59 -5.93 -18.98
C ASP A 72 10.94 -7.43 -19.09
N PRO A 73 9.95 -8.30 -19.36
CA PRO A 73 10.19 -9.70 -19.68
C PRO A 73 9.84 -9.99 -21.15
N THR A 74 10.09 -9.07 -22.08
CA THR A 74 9.85 -9.31 -23.52
C THR A 74 10.91 -8.65 -24.40
N GLY A 75 12.04 -9.33 -24.48
CA GLY A 75 12.95 -9.28 -25.61
C GLY A 75 13.39 -10.70 -25.97
N ASP A 76 12.43 -11.61 -26.16
CA ASP A 76 12.67 -12.88 -26.86
C ASP A 76 12.57 -12.63 -28.39
N ASP A 77 13.22 -13.48 -29.17
CA ASP A 77 13.35 -13.48 -30.64
C ASP A 77 14.42 -12.57 -31.28
N ALA A 78 15.68 -13.03 -31.28
CA ALA A 78 16.49 -13.29 -32.51
C ALA A 78 17.96 -13.61 -32.19
N ALA A 79 18.28 -14.90 -32.01
CA ALA A 79 19.57 -15.49 -32.42
C ALA A 79 19.49 -17.02 -32.40
N ASP A 80 18.49 -17.56 -33.10
CA ASP A 80 18.56 -18.91 -33.66
C ASP A 80 19.39 -18.81 -34.95
N ASP A 81 20.73 -18.77 -34.84
CA ASP A 81 21.66 -18.99 -35.97
C ASP A 81 23.15 -19.04 -35.54
N ALA A 82 23.52 -19.95 -34.63
CA ALA A 82 24.94 -20.23 -34.37
C ALA A 82 25.21 -21.67 -33.88
N ALA A 83 24.45 -22.63 -34.38
CA ALA A 83 24.84 -24.03 -34.36
C ALA A 83 24.27 -24.68 -35.62
N ASP A 84 25.15 -25.30 -36.40
CA ASP A 84 24.84 -26.10 -37.59
C ASP A 84 24.80 -25.35 -38.94
N ASP A 85 25.94 -24.78 -39.34
CA ASP A 85 26.38 -25.03 -40.73
C ASP A 85 27.62 -25.92 -40.67
N ALA A 86 27.42 -27.09 -41.28
CA ALA A 86 28.28 -28.25 -41.27
C ALA A 86 29.53 -28.02 -42.14
N ALA A 87 30.64 -28.68 -41.82
CA ALA A 87 31.19 -29.69 -42.71
C ALA A 87 31.41 -29.26 -44.18
N GLU A 88 32.60 -28.73 -44.46
CA GLU A 88 33.50 -29.21 -45.52
C GLU A 88 34.97 -28.98 -45.13
#